data_AF-A0A957IVD0-F1
#
_entry.id   AF-A0A957IVD0-F1
#
_cell.length_a   1.000
_cell.length_b   1.000
_cell.length_c   1.000
_cell.angle_alpha   90.00
_cell.angle_beta   90.00
_cell.angle_gamma   90.00
#
_symmetry.space_group_name_H-M   'P 1'
#
loop_
_entity.id
_entity.type
_entity.pdbx_description
1 polymer ?
#
loop_
_entity_poly.entity_id
_entity_poly.type
_entity_poly.pdbx_seq_one_letter_code
_entity_poly.pdbx_strand_id
1 'polypeptide(L)'
;MSDLGLSNGTVTGIVLQEASGASQPVYYLDDIQLVQADGGGTPVPPGTGPTLTIDTTTVSHTISPDIYGINFADNTFANEVGLPVSRWGGNATTRYNWKIDVSNRASDWFFMNVPDGDNDLTVTGLDEFVQANNSTGTRSIVTMPLIGWTPNRRLTNDRDCGFPQSIYPNQQAFDGNWNCGNGRFPDGTPITGNDPTLTSTAIDESW
;
A
#
# COMPACT_ATOMS: atom_id res chain seq x y z
N MET A 1 13.72 -10.34 -48.32
CA MET A 1 13.41 -11.25 -49.44
C MET A 1 14.06 -10.78 -50.73
N SER A 2 13.86 -9.51 -51.13
CA SER A 2 14.56 -8.89 -52.27
C SER A 2 16.09 -8.90 -52.14
N ASP A 3 16.64 -8.61 -50.95
CA ASP A 3 18.10 -8.68 -50.69
C ASP A 3 18.67 -10.11 -50.68
N LEU A 4 17.79 -11.12 -50.61
CA LEU A 4 18.16 -12.54 -50.79
C LEU A 4 17.97 -12.99 -52.25
N GLY A 5 17.64 -12.06 -53.16
CA GLY A 5 17.36 -12.34 -54.57
C GLY A 5 16.05 -13.11 -54.82
N LEU A 6 15.16 -13.20 -53.85
CA LEU A 6 13.91 -13.97 -53.93
C LEU A 6 12.73 -13.04 -54.18
N SER A 7 12.03 -13.25 -55.30
CA SER A 7 10.80 -12.52 -55.64
C SER A 7 9.55 -13.08 -54.96
N ASN A 8 9.60 -14.34 -54.50
CA ASN A 8 8.60 -15.01 -53.68
C ASN A 8 9.25 -16.18 -52.92
N GLY A 9 8.80 -16.47 -51.70
CA GLY A 9 9.27 -17.62 -50.92
C GLY A 9 8.80 -17.57 -49.47
N THR A 10 9.02 -18.66 -48.75
CA THR A 10 8.72 -18.79 -47.32
C THR A 10 10.01 -18.94 -46.55
N VAL A 11 10.15 -18.24 -45.42
CA VAL A 11 11.26 -18.49 -44.48
C VAL A 11 10.93 -19.79 -43.75
N THR A 12 11.73 -20.84 -43.98
CA THR A 12 11.51 -22.16 -43.37
C THR A 12 12.36 -22.38 -42.12
N GLY A 13 13.36 -21.53 -41.88
CA GLY A 13 14.22 -21.59 -40.71
C GLY A 13 15.22 -20.44 -40.65
N ILE A 14 15.75 -20.21 -39.45
CA ILE A 14 16.86 -19.30 -39.18
C ILE A 14 18.00 -20.16 -38.62
N VAL A 15 19.19 -20.03 -39.21
CA VAL A 15 20.39 -20.72 -38.72
C VAL A 15 21.35 -19.67 -38.20
N LEU A 16 21.72 -19.81 -36.93
CA LEU A 16 22.75 -19.01 -36.29
C LEU A 16 23.99 -19.89 -36.19
N GLN A 17 25.02 -19.52 -36.93
CA GLN A 17 26.23 -20.31 -37.04
C GLN A 17 27.44 -19.47 -36.63
N GLU A 18 28.22 -20.05 -35.74
CA GLU A 18 29.57 -19.61 -35.40
C GLU A 18 30.54 -20.06 -36.51
N ALA A 19 31.41 -19.17 -36.99
CA ALA A 19 32.23 -19.40 -38.19
C ALA A 19 33.73 -19.64 -37.89
N SER A 20 34.18 -19.45 -36.65
CA SER A 20 35.58 -19.53 -36.25
C SER A 20 36.01 -20.93 -35.79
N GLY A 21 35.06 -21.82 -35.48
CA GLY A 21 35.35 -23.17 -34.97
C GLY A 21 35.96 -23.19 -33.57
N ALA A 22 35.95 -22.05 -32.87
CA ALA A 22 36.49 -21.88 -31.52
C ALA A 22 35.38 -21.76 -30.49
N SER A 23 35.71 -22.05 -29.22
CA SER A 23 34.78 -21.86 -28.10
C SER A 23 34.42 -20.38 -27.98
N GLN A 24 33.12 -20.09 -28.02
CA GLN A 24 32.60 -18.73 -27.86
C GLN A 24 32.22 -18.47 -26.39
N PRO A 25 32.32 -17.22 -25.92
CA PRO A 25 31.69 -16.83 -24.68
C PRO A 25 30.16 -17.05 -24.75
N VAL A 26 29.52 -17.27 -23.60
CA VAL A 26 28.07 -17.39 -23.50
C VAL A 26 27.42 -16.08 -23.98
N TYR A 27 26.46 -16.19 -24.89
CA TYR A 27 25.60 -15.09 -25.29
C TYR A 27 24.14 -15.54 -25.25
N TYR A 28 23.26 -14.59 -24.97
CA TYR A 28 21.81 -14.81 -24.90
C TYR A 28 21.16 -14.11 -26.08
N LEU A 29 20.20 -14.77 -26.70
CA LEU A 29 19.37 -14.21 -27.76
C LEU A 29 17.98 -14.04 -27.18
N ASP A 30 17.41 -12.85 -27.36
CA ASP A 30 16.04 -12.54 -26.97
C ASP A 30 15.37 -11.73 -28.08
N ASP A 31 14.04 -11.80 -28.14
CA ASP A 31 13.16 -11.07 -29.06
C ASP A 31 13.57 -11.11 -30.56
N ILE A 32 13.74 -12.32 -31.12
CA ILE A 32 14.04 -12.50 -32.54
C ILE A 32 12.77 -12.23 -33.38
N GLN A 33 12.75 -11.15 -34.14
CA GLN A 33 11.63 -10.78 -35.01
C GLN A 33 12.04 -10.71 -36.49
N LEU A 34 11.18 -11.23 -37.38
CA LEU A 34 11.28 -11.01 -38.82
C LEU A 34 10.42 -9.79 -39.19
N VAL A 35 11.06 -8.66 -39.47
CA VAL A 35 10.38 -7.44 -39.91
C VAL A 35 10.35 -7.36 -41.44
N GLN A 36 9.24 -6.88 -42.02
CA GLN A 36 9.27 -6.46 -43.42
C GLN A 36 10.19 -5.26 -43.55
N ALA A 37 10.98 -5.19 -44.62
CA ALA A 37 11.74 -3.99 -44.95
C ALA A 37 10.84 -3.04 -45.74
N ASP A 38 9.90 -2.38 -45.07
CA ASP A 38 9.00 -1.39 -45.64
C ASP A 38 9.69 -0.02 -45.73
N GLY A 39 10.72 0.08 -46.58
CA GLY A 39 11.34 1.35 -46.99
C GLY A 39 12.02 2.20 -45.90
N GLY A 40 11.92 1.82 -44.62
CA GLY A 40 12.68 2.36 -43.50
C GLY A 40 13.98 1.58 -43.32
N GLY A 41 15.08 2.28 -43.08
CA GLY A 41 16.43 1.71 -43.03
C GLY A 41 16.58 0.51 -42.08
N THR A 42 17.71 -0.19 -42.22
CA THR A 42 18.13 -1.27 -41.33
C THR A 42 17.81 -0.96 -39.87
N PRO A 43 17.12 -1.84 -39.12
CA PRO A 43 16.93 -1.67 -37.69
C PRO A 43 18.28 -1.33 -37.05
N VAL A 44 18.39 -0.14 -36.47
CA VAL A 44 19.62 0.25 -35.77
C VAL A 44 19.75 -0.72 -34.60
N PRO A 45 20.87 -1.48 -34.49
CA PRO A 45 21.08 -2.34 -33.33
C PRO A 45 20.84 -1.52 -32.06
N PRO A 46 20.20 -2.08 -31.03
CA PRO A 46 20.13 -1.42 -29.74
C PRO A 46 21.54 -0.93 -29.39
N GLY A 47 21.67 0.38 -29.14
CA GLY A 47 22.97 0.95 -28.78
C GLY A 47 23.56 0.17 -27.60
N THR A 48 24.89 0.02 -27.56
CA THR A 48 25.52 -0.67 -26.45
C THR A 48 25.20 0.09 -25.16
N GLY A 49 24.48 -0.56 -24.25
CA GLY A 49 24.24 0.00 -22.92
C GLY A 49 25.56 0.24 -22.19
N PRO A 50 25.57 1.12 -21.17
CA PRO A 50 26.77 1.33 -20.38
C PRO A 50 27.25 0.02 -19.75
N THR A 51 28.56 -0.15 -19.62
CA THR A 51 29.13 -1.29 -18.90
C THR A 51 28.70 -1.27 -17.44
N LEU A 52 28.03 -2.32 -16.98
CA LEU A 52 27.70 -2.55 -15.57
C LEU A 52 28.69 -3.56 -14.98
N THR A 53 29.33 -3.20 -13.87
CA THR A 53 30.23 -4.10 -13.12
C THR A 53 29.65 -4.34 -11.73
N ILE A 54 29.55 -5.61 -11.34
CA ILE A 54 29.08 -6.04 -10.02
C ILE A 54 30.24 -6.75 -9.32
N ASP A 55 30.68 -6.23 -8.17
CA ASP A 55 31.73 -6.83 -7.34
C ASP A 55 31.13 -7.30 -6.01
N THR A 56 30.86 -8.60 -5.91
CA THR A 56 30.29 -9.20 -4.70
C THR A 56 31.29 -9.39 -3.56
N THR A 57 32.59 -9.20 -3.81
CA THR A 57 33.64 -9.31 -2.78
C THR A 57 33.71 -8.09 -1.87
N THR A 58 33.04 -6.99 -2.26
CA THR A 58 32.97 -5.73 -1.52
C THR A 58 31.68 -5.55 -0.73
N VAL A 59 30.77 -6.53 -0.73
CA VAL A 59 29.52 -6.44 0.04
C VAL A 59 29.83 -6.42 1.53
N SER A 60 29.57 -5.28 2.17
CA SER A 60 29.95 -5.01 3.56
C SER A 60 28.77 -4.91 4.54
N HIS A 61 27.53 -5.03 4.07
CA HIS A 61 26.35 -4.89 4.92
C HIS A 61 25.21 -5.81 4.47
N THR A 62 24.43 -6.25 5.45
CA THR A 62 23.21 -7.02 5.23
C THR A 62 22.07 -6.09 4.81
N ILE A 63 21.29 -6.51 3.81
CA ILE A 63 20.02 -5.86 3.48
C ILE A 63 18.98 -6.39 4.46
N SER A 64 18.42 -5.52 5.30
CA SER A 64 17.33 -5.91 6.19
C SER A 64 16.10 -6.29 5.36
N PRO A 65 15.45 -7.44 5.62
CA PRO A 65 14.22 -7.80 4.93
C PRO A 65 13.08 -6.81 5.25
N ASP A 66 13.16 -6.07 6.36
CA ASP A 66 12.10 -5.15 6.79
C ASP A 66 11.89 -3.94 5.87
N ILE A 67 12.79 -3.70 4.90
CA ILE A 67 12.59 -2.66 3.88
C ILE A 67 11.46 -3.02 2.89
N TYR A 68 11.05 -4.29 2.84
CA TYR A 68 9.97 -4.78 1.98
C TYR A 68 8.62 -4.87 2.72
N GLY A 69 8.47 -4.12 3.81
CA GLY A 69 7.24 -4.10 4.61
C GLY A 69 6.06 -3.41 3.92
N ILE A 70 4.84 -3.84 4.29
CA ILE A 70 3.58 -3.32 3.72
C ILE A 70 2.61 -2.94 4.87
N ASN A 71 1.75 -1.93 4.69
CA ASN A 71 0.69 -1.64 5.67
C ASN A 71 -0.56 -2.41 5.29
N PHE A 72 -1.25 -3.03 6.25
CA PHE A 72 -2.53 -3.74 6.05
C PHE A 72 -2.50 -4.73 4.86
N ALA A 73 -1.44 -5.53 4.75
CA ALA A 73 -1.35 -6.53 3.69
C ALA A 73 -2.48 -7.56 3.81
N ASP A 74 -3.06 -7.94 2.66
CA ASP A 74 -3.93 -9.11 2.59
C ASP A 74 -3.15 -10.38 2.95
N ASN A 75 -3.76 -11.28 3.72
CA ASN A 75 -3.07 -12.45 4.27
C ASN A 75 -2.65 -13.46 3.18
N THR A 76 -3.43 -13.59 2.11
CA THR A 76 -3.09 -14.47 0.97
C THR A 76 -1.86 -13.94 0.26
N PHE A 77 -1.87 -12.63 0.00
CA PHE A 77 -0.73 -11.96 -0.62
C PHE A 77 0.52 -12.00 0.27
N ALA A 78 0.37 -11.76 1.58
CA ALA A 78 1.47 -11.82 2.53
C ALA A 78 2.15 -13.19 2.54
N ASN A 79 1.36 -14.28 2.48
CA ASN A 79 1.88 -15.63 2.37
C ASN A 79 2.59 -15.89 1.03
N GLU A 80 2.00 -15.43 -0.09
CA GLU A 80 2.56 -15.61 -1.43
C GLU A 80 3.96 -15.00 -1.58
N VAL A 81 4.14 -13.79 -1.04
CA VAL A 81 5.40 -13.05 -1.18
C VAL A 81 6.39 -13.28 -0.03
N GLY A 82 6.00 -14.06 0.98
CA GLY A 82 6.78 -14.23 2.21
C GLY A 82 7.04 -12.88 2.90
N LEU A 83 5.97 -12.11 3.12
CA LEU A 83 6.04 -10.74 3.61
C LEU A 83 6.79 -10.70 4.97
N PRO A 84 7.89 -9.93 5.08
CA PRO A 84 8.69 -9.95 6.31
C PRO A 84 8.02 -9.18 7.45
N VAL A 85 7.35 -8.08 7.15
CA VAL A 85 6.73 -7.22 8.15
C VAL A 85 5.49 -6.51 7.60
N SER A 86 4.45 -6.43 8.43
CA SER A 86 3.22 -5.69 8.16
C SER A 86 2.98 -4.65 9.26
N ARG A 87 2.47 -3.47 8.89
CA ARG A 87 2.24 -2.36 9.83
C ARG A 87 0.76 -2.01 9.98
N TRP A 88 0.29 -2.06 11.23
CA TRP A 88 -0.97 -1.46 11.71
C TRP A 88 -0.71 -0.01 12.09
N GLY A 89 -1.10 0.91 11.21
CA GLY A 89 -0.78 2.33 11.41
C GLY A 89 -1.61 3.29 10.57
N GLY A 90 -1.23 4.56 10.61
CA GLY A 90 -1.91 5.64 9.88
C GLY A 90 -2.85 6.45 10.77
N ASN A 91 -3.57 7.38 10.16
CA ASN A 91 -4.33 8.42 10.85
C ASN A 91 -5.31 7.85 11.88
N ALA A 92 -6.16 6.89 11.48
CA ALA A 92 -7.15 6.29 12.37
C ALA A 92 -6.53 5.61 13.59
N THR A 93 -5.38 4.95 13.43
CA THR A 93 -4.69 4.24 14.51
C THR A 93 -4.13 5.16 15.59
N THR A 94 -3.94 6.45 15.28
CA THR A 94 -3.50 7.46 16.27
C THR A 94 -4.49 7.60 17.42
N ARG A 95 -5.77 7.31 17.17
CA ARG A 95 -6.88 7.38 18.12
C ARG A 95 -7.62 6.05 18.18
N TYR A 96 -6.92 4.94 18.11
CA TYR A 96 -7.55 3.63 18.31
C TYR A 96 -7.84 3.42 19.81
N ASN A 97 -8.97 2.83 20.17
CA ASN A 97 -9.27 2.39 21.51
C ASN A 97 -9.38 0.87 21.56
N TRP A 98 -8.30 0.21 21.99
CA TRP A 98 -8.20 -1.25 22.05
C TRP A 98 -9.23 -1.90 22.98
N LYS A 99 -9.71 -1.18 24.01
CA LYS A 99 -10.69 -1.71 24.99
C LYS A 99 -12.09 -1.88 24.39
N ILE A 100 -12.41 -1.12 23.33
CA ILE A 100 -13.74 -1.08 22.70
C ILE A 100 -13.69 -1.30 21.18
N ASP A 101 -12.49 -1.54 20.65
CA ASP A 101 -12.17 -1.73 19.24
C ASP A 101 -12.70 -0.62 18.31
N VAL A 102 -12.49 0.65 18.68
CA VAL A 102 -13.01 1.81 17.93
C VAL A 102 -11.85 2.74 17.59
N SER A 103 -11.82 3.24 16.36
CA SER A 103 -10.97 4.36 15.98
C SER A 103 -11.80 5.54 15.53
N ASN A 104 -11.23 6.74 15.67
CA ASN A 104 -11.80 7.92 15.03
C ASN A 104 -11.15 8.13 13.68
N ARG A 105 -11.96 8.41 12.65
CA ARG A 105 -11.48 8.59 11.27
C ARG A 105 -10.83 9.95 11.01
N ALA A 106 -10.62 10.76 12.05
CA ALA A 106 -9.99 12.08 11.97
C ALA A 106 -10.61 12.93 10.86
N SER A 107 -9.82 13.76 10.18
CA SER A 107 -10.29 14.51 9.02
C SER A 107 -10.52 13.66 7.78
N ASP A 108 -10.04 12.40 7.76
CA ASP A 108 -10.20 11.52 6.60
C ASP A 108 -11.67 11.17 6.38
N TRP A 109 -12.46 11.07 7.46
CA TRP A 109 -13.90 10.91 7.38
C TRP A 109 -14.66 11.54 8.56
N PHE A 110 -15.01 12.82 8.42
CA PHE A 110 -15.96 13.56 9.28
C PHE A 110 -15.76 13.46 10.80
N PHE A 111 -14.53 13.22 11.27
CA PHE A 111 -14.17 13.12 12.70
C PHE A 111 -15.05 12.14 13.49
N MET A 112 -15.54 11.07 12.83
CA MET A 112 -16.47 10.14 13.44
C MET A 112 -15.74 8.96 14.10
N ASN A 113 -16.27 8.51 15.24
CA ASN A 113 -15.87 7.24 15.85
C ASN A 113 -16.52 6.08 15.08
N VAL A 114 -15.72 5.11 14.65
CA VAL A 114 -16.19 3.97 13.88
C VAL A 114 -15.68 2.70 14.53
N PRO A 115 -16.57 1.74 14.82
CA PRO A 115 -16.18 0.37 15.11
C PRO A 115 -15.16 -0.15 14.10
N ASP A 116 -13.99 -0.56 14.59
CA ASP A 116 -13.10 -1.47 13.86
C ASP A 116 -13.50 -2.92 14.16
N GLY A 117 -12.95 -3.85 13.39
CA GLY A 117 -13.26 -5.28 13.48
C GLY A 117 -14.74 -5.59 13.25
N ASP A 118 -15.12 -6.80 13.62
CA ASP A 118 -16.52 -7.22 13.66
C ASP A 118 -17.23 -6.69 14.93
N ASN A 119 -18.54 -6.92 15.05
CA ASN A 119 -19.30 -6.56 16.25
C ASN A 119 -19.00 -7.48 17.47
N ASP A 120 -17.85 -8.16 17.47
CA ASP A 120 -17.38 -9.06 18.53
C ASP A 120 -16.09 -8.51 19.14
N LEU A 121 -16.11 -8.21 20.44
CA LEU A 121 -14.94 -7.70 21.17
C LEU A 121 -14.07 -8.80 21.76
N THR A 122 -14.42 -10.08 21.56
CA THR A 122 -13.57 -11.20 21.98
C THR A 122 -12.29 -11.30 21.14
N VAL A 123 -12.34 -10.81 19.90
CA VAL A 123 -11.19 -10.66 19.00
C VAL A 123 -11.30 -9.27 18.36
N THR A 124 -10.43 -8.35 18.74
CA THR A 124 -10.43 -7.00 18.17
C THR A 124 -9.81 -6.99 16.78
N GLY A 125 -10.05 -5.95 15.97
CA GLY A 125 -9.38 -5.80 14.67
C GLY A 125 -7.85 -5.81 14.76
N LEU A 126 -7.27 -5.35 15.87
CA LEU A 126 -5.84 -5.48 16.13
C LEU A 126 -5.43 -6.94 16.38
N ASP A 127 -6.23 -7.70 17.13
CA ASP A 127 -5.98 -9.12 17.35
C ASP A 127 -6.06 -9.90 16.03
N GLU A 128 -7.06 -9.62 15.19
CA GLU A 128 -7.18 -10.20 13.85
C GLU A 128 -5.96 -9.92 12.99
N PHE A 129 -5.48 -8.66 12.98
CA PHE A 129 -4.28 -8.27 12.25
C PHE A 129 -3.04 -9.03 12.72
N VAL A 130 -2.84 -9.14 14.04
CA VAL A 130 -1.69 -9.87 14.60
C VAL A 130 -1.79 -11.37 14.34
N GLN A 131 -2.99 -11.96 14.46
CA GLN A 131 -3.23 -13.37 14.19
C GLN A 131 -2.99 -13.72 12.71
N ALA A 132 -3.46 -12.88 11.78
CA ALA A 132 -3.22 -13.05 10.35
C ALA A 132 -1.71 -13.04 10.05
N ASN A 133 -0.98 -12.04 10.54
CA ASN A 133 0.47 -11.95 10.34
C ASN A 133 1.21 -13.18 10.91
N ASN A 134 0.83 -13.63 12.12
CA ASN A 134 1.41 -14.83 12.73
C ASN A 134 1.17 -16.09 11.88
N SER A 135 0.02 -16.20 11.22
CA SER A 135 -0.31 -17.35 10.37
C SER A 135 0.60 -17.50 9.13
N THR A 136 1.27 -16.42 8.71
CA THR A 136 2.16 -16.37 7.54
C THR A 136 3.63 -16.16 7.91
N GLY A 137 3.96 -16.10 9.21
CA GLY A 137 5.30 -15.77 9.68
C GLY A 137 5.69 -14.29 9.49
N THR A 138 4.72 -13.44 9.16
CA THR A 138 4.90 -11.99 9.01
C THR A 138 5.05 -11.32 10.38
N ARG A 139 6.03 -10.43 10.56
CA ARG A 139 6.14 -9.64 11.80
C ARG A 139 5.14 -8.48 11.82
N SER A 140 4.68 -8.10 13.01
CA SER A 140 3.73 -6.99 13.19
C SER A 140 4.43 -5.74 13.75
N ILE A 141 4.19 -4.58 13.14
CA ILE A 141 4.45 -3.26 13.72
C ILE A 141 3.10 -2.64 14.07
N VAL A 142 2.89 -2.29 15.35
CA VAL A 142 1.62 -1.75 15.85
C VAL A 142 1.80 -0.34 16.36
N THR A 143 0.90 0.56 15.94
CA THR A 143 0.85 1.93 16.43
C THR A 143 0.12 1.99 17.76
N MET A 144 0.78 2.56 18.78
CA MET A 144 0.18 2.84 20.08
C MET A 144 -0.34 4.30 20.10
N PRO A 145 -1.61 4.53 20.46
CA PRO A 145 -2.17 5.87 20.63
C PRO A 145 -1.48 6.66 21.75
N LEU A 146 -0.88 7.79 21.41
CA LEU A 146 -0.15 8.66 22.35
C LEU A 146 -0.58 10.14 22.27
N ILE A 147 -1.62 10.45 21.51
CA ILE A 147 -2.05 11.84 21.25
C ILE A 147 -2.82 12.48 22.42
N GLY A 148 -3.12 11.70 23.47
CA GLY A 148 -3.83 12.14 24.67
C GLY A 148 -5.35 11.95 24.65
N TRP A 149 -5.95 11.62 23.51
CA TRP A 149 -7.40 11.39 23.39
C TRP A 149 -7.70 10.15 22.55
N THR A 150 -8.69 9.37 22.97
CA THR A 150 -9.12 8.14 22.29
C THR A 150 -10.65 8.00 22.34
N PRO A 151 -11.32 7.30 21.41
CA PRO A 151 -12.77 7.10 21.40
C PRO A 151 -13.34 6.70 22.77
N ASN A 152 -14.45 7.31 23.17
CA ASN A 152 -15.06 7.11 24.49
C ASN A 152 -16.05 5.93 24.55
N ARG A 153 -16.65 5.52 23.43
CA ARG A 153 -17.62 4.41 23.36
C ARG A 153 -17.72 3.79 21.96
N ARG A 154 -18.31 2.59 21.91
CA ARG A 154 -18.65 1.85 20.68
C ARG A 154 -20.15 1.95 20.41
N LEU A 155 -20.52 2.36 19.21
CA LEU A 155 -21.90 2.40 18.72
C LEU A 155 -21.99 1.58 17.43
N THR A 156 -22.94 0.64 17.37
CA THR A 156 -23.13 -0.23 16.19
C THR A 156 -24.02 0.43 15.13
N ASN A 157 -25.13 1.04 15.57
CA ASN A 157 -26.16 1.59 14.69
C ASN A 157 -26.18 3.13 14.67
N ASP A 158 -25.11 3.76 15.18
CA ASP A 158 -24.96 5.21 15.24
C ASP A 158 -23.47 5.58 15.28
N ARG A 159 -23.13 6.87 15.26
CA ARG A 159 -21.76 7.38 15.32
C ARG A 159 -21.66 8.56 16.28
N ASP A 160 -20.61 8.56 17.10
CA ASP A 160 -20.19 9.78 17.76
C ASP A 160 -19.42 10.64 16.76
N CYS A 161 -19.90 11.87 16.57
CA CYS A 161 -19.32 12.83 15.65
C CYS A 161 -18.50 13.86 16.40
N GLY A 162 -17.30 14.19 15.90
CA GLY A 162 -16.51 15.29 16.44
C GLY A 162 -17.21 16.64 16.26
N PHE A 163 -17.91 16.82 15.14
CA PHE A 163 -18.69 18.03 14.83
C PHE A 163 -20.13 17.65 14.43
N PRO A 164 -20.98 17.26 15.39
CA PRO A 164 -22.34 16.81 15.08
C PRO A 164 -23.19 17.95 14.52
N GLN A 165 -24.06 17.64 13.55
CA GLN A 165 -24.99 18.61 12.95
C GLN A 165 -25.91 19.28 13.96
N SER A 166 -26.29 18.57 15.03
CA SER A 166 -27.15 19.10 16.10
C SER A 166 -26.52 20.25 16.89
N ILE A 167 -25.18 20.33 16.95
CA ILE A 167 -24.43 21.40 17.63
C ILE A 167 -23.91 22.40 16.60
N TYR A 168 -23.41 21.92 15.46
CA TYR A 168 -22.81 22.72 14.41
C TYR A 168 -23.57 22.52 13.08
N PRO A 169 -24.79 23.08 12.92
CA PRO A 169 -25.62 22.82 11.74
C PRO A 169 -25.10 23.50 10.45
N ASN A 170 -24.31 24.57 10.59
CA ASN A 170 -23.81 25.38 9.48
C ASN A 170 -22.38 24.97 9.11
N GLN A 171 -22.17 23.71 8.72
CA GLN A 171 -20.90 23.22 8.19
C GLN A 171 -20.93 23.11 6.67
N GLN A 172 -19.77 23.13 6.03
CA GLN A 172 -19.68 23.03 4.57
C GLN A 172 -20.13 21.64 4.04
N ALA A 173 -20.00 20.58 4.85
CA ALA A 173 -20.43 19.24 4.48
C ALA A 173 -20.72 18.35 5.70
N PHE A 174 -21.56 17.35 5.48
CA PHE A 174 -21.90 16.29 6.43
C PHE A 174 -21.78 14.92 5.76
N ASP A 175 -21.47 13.91 6.55
CA ASP A 175 -21.65 12.52 6.17
C ASP A 175 -23.13 12.24 5.89
N GLY A 176 -23.41 11.52 4.79
CA GLY A 176 -24.78 11.31 4.29
C GLY A 176 -25.63 10.35 5.12
N ASN A 177 -25.05 9.59 6.05
CA ASN A 177 -25.75 8.61 6.85
C ASN A 177 -25.81 9.00 8.34
N TRP A 178 -24.79 9.69 8.84
CA TRP A 178 -24.57 9.87 10.28
C TRP A 178 -24.65 11.33 10.76
N ASN A 179 -24.86 12.29 9.85
CA ASN A 179 -24.91 13.71 10.18
C ASN A 179 -23.66 14.22 10.93
N CYS A 180 -22.52 13.55 10.73
CA CYS A 180 -21.23 14.00 11.22
C CYS A 180 -20.68 15.05 10.27
N GLY A 181 -20.38 16.25 10.76
CA GLY A 181 -19.81 17.32 9.96
C GLY A 181 -18.29 17.29 9.89
N ASN A 182 -17.73 18.02 8.93
CA ASN A 182 -16.30 18.02 8.64
C ASN A 182 -15.51 19.13 9.37
N GLY A 183 -16.10 19.77 10.38
CA GLY A 183 -15.43 20.74 11.24
C GLY A 183 -15.06 22.04 10.55
N ARG A 184 -15.74 22.42 9.46
CA ARG A 184 -15.49 23.67 8.73
C ARG A 184 -16.78 24.41 8.44
N PHE A 185 -16.74 25.73 8.61
CA PHE A 185 -17.79 26.64 8.16
C PHE A 185 -17.86 26.68 6.61
N PRO A 186 -18.95 27.21 6.01
CA PRO A 186 -19.10 27.27 4.55
C PRO A 186 -18.04 28.11 3.83
N ASP A 187 -17.36 29.01 4.54
CA ASP A 187 -16.22 29.80 4.03
C ASP A 187 -14.88 29.04 4.09
N GLY A 188 -14.89 27.79 4.56
CA GLY A 188 -13.73 26.91 4.69
C GLY A 188 -12.95 27.09 6.00
N THR A 189 -13.31 28.06 6.85
CA THR A 189 -12.62 28.28 8.13
C THR A 189 -12.90 27.14 9.12
N PRO A 190 -11.90 26.69 9.91
CA PRO A 190 -12.12 25.64 10.90
C PRO A 190 -13.07 26.09 12.02
N ILE A 191 -13.95 25.18 12.44
CA ILE A 191 -14.68 25.31 13.70
C ILE A 191 -13.69 25.06 14.85
N THR A 192 -13.63 25.97 15.81
CA THR A 192 -12.72 25.90 16.96
C THR A 192 -13.50 25.88 18.26
N GLY A 193 -12.85 25.47 19.36
CA GLY A 193 -13.48 25.38 20.68
C GLY A 193 -14.46 24.21 20.84
N ASN A 194 -14.39 23.22 19.95
CA ASN A 194 -15.21 22.02 20.06
C ASN A 194 -14.85 21.19 21.30
N ASP A 195 -15.86 20.64 21.95
CA ASP A 195 -15.70 19.76 23.10
C ASP A 195 -15.16 18.38 22.67
N PRO A 196 -13.94 17.98 23.05
CA PRO A 196 -13.38 16.69 22.68
C PRO A 196 -14.18 15.51 23.25
N THR A 197 -14.92 15.73 24.34
CA THR A 197 -15.68 14.67 25.03
C THR A 197 -16.89 14.17 24.24
N LEU A 198 -17.28 14.89 23.17
CA LEU A 198 -18.27 14.41 22.20
C LEU A 198 -17.89 13.08 21.57
N THR A 199 -16.59 12.83 21.38
CA THR A 199 -16.10 11.57 20.80
C THR A 199 -15.05 10.87 21.64
N SER A 200 -14.42 11.56 22.58
CA SER A 200 -13.15 11.08 23.14
C SER A 200 -13.10 11.13 24.66
N THR A 201 -12.36 10.20 25.23
CA THR A 201 -11.87 10.24 26.61
C THR A 201 -10.36 10.48 26.60
N ALA A 202 -9.85 11.08 27.67
CA ALA A 202 -8.42 11.27 27.82
C ALA A 202 -7.71 9.91 27.94
N ILE A 203 -6.52 9.83 27.36
CA ILE A 203 -5.56 8.75 27.61
C ILE A 203 -4.77 9.15 28.85
N ASP A 204 -4.78 8.29 29.88
CA ASP A 204 -4.01 8.45 31.10
C ASP A 204 -3.06 7.26 31.33
N GLU A 205 -2.34 7.24 32.44
CA GLU A 205 -1.38 6.18 32.78
C GLU A 205 -2.03 4.80 33.00
N SER A 206 -3.35 4.74 33.19
CA SER A 206 -4.12 3.50 33.31
C SER A 206 -4.66 2.98 31.98
N TRP A 207 -4.39 3.72 30.90
CA TRP A 207 -4.86 3.40 29.56
C TRP A 207 -4.00 2.35 28.85
#